data_AF-A0A1E8CXI7-F1
#
_entry.id   AF-A0A1E8CXI7-F1
#
_cell.length_a   1.000
_cell.length_b   1.000
_cell.length_c   1.000
_cell.angle_alpha   90.00
_cell.angle_beta   90.00
_cell.angle_gamma   90.00
#
_symmetry.space_group_name_H-M   'P 1'
#
loop_
_entity.id
_entity.type
_entity.pdbx_description
1 polymer ?
#
loop_
_entity_poly.entity_id
_entity_poly.type
_entity_poly.pdbx_seq_one_letter_code
_entity_poly.pdbx_strand_id
1 'polypeptide(L)'
;MSVTELFPLIKLPAAWPVPVVATIAMVCLAALDLLGALFAKEWADNGSLRALVLGAATFLLLFWVYASSLRYAELALVTMGWVVLLQVGLLMIDRWFYGVELPTGKWVAVAVVLVAQGYLVLAPSAEQAIGA
;
A
#
# COMPACT_ATOMS: atom_id res chain seq x y z
N MET A 1 18.30 25.74 1.93
CA MET A 1 17.10 25.11 2.49
C MET A 1 16.92 23.78 1.80
N SER A 2 16.84 22.69 2.55
CA SER A 2 16.62 21.36 1.95
C SER A 2 15.16 21.24 1.52
N VAL A 3 14.89 20.60 0.38
CA VAL A 3 13.51 20.34 -0.11
C VAL A 3 12.71 19.54 0.93
N THR A 4 13.38 18.74 1.76
CA THR A 4 12.79 17.99 2.87
C THR A 4 12.26 18.86 4.02
N GLU A 5 12.62 20.14 4.09
CA GLU A 5 12.03 21.11 5.03
C GLU A 5 10.75 21.77 4.47
N LEU A 6 10.63 21.86 3.14
CA LEU A 6 9.43 22.32 2.44
C LEU A 6 8.35 21.23 2.38
N PHE A 7 8.75 19.97 2.30
CA PHE A 7 7.89 18.79 2.34
C PHE A 7 8.32 17.83 3.46
N PRO A 8 7.96 18.14 4.72
CA PRO A 8 8.38 17.33 5.84
C PRO A 8 7.82 15.91 5.71
N LEU A 9 8.70 14.90 5.78
CA LEU A 9 8.28 13.50 5.81
C LEU A 9 7.49 13.21 7.09
N ILE A 10 6.50 12.34 6.99
CA ILE A 10 5.59 12.02 8.10
C ILE A 10 6.42 11.45 9.26
N LYS A 11 6.35 12.12 10.43
CA LYS A 11 6.98 11.67 11.66
C LYS A 11 5.97 10.87 12.48
N LEU A 12 6.20 9.57 12.62
CA LEU A 12 5.39 8.70 13.47
C LEU A 12 5.93 8.69 14.91
N PRO A 13 5.05 8.44 15.92
CA PRO A 13 5.48 8.31 17.31
C PRO A 13 6.51 7.19 17.47
N ALA A 14 7.63 7.46 18.13
CA ALA A 14 8.70 6.49 18.35
C ALA A 14 8.27 5.26 19.20
N ALA A 15 7.13 5.35 19.88
CA ALA A 15 6.60 4.29 20.73
C ALA A 15 5.86 3.18 19.96
N TRP A 16 5.63 3.33 18.65
CA TRP A 16 4.87 2.36 17.88
C TRP A 16 5.76 1.22 17.37
N PRO A 17 5.33 -0.05 17.49
CA PRO A 17 6.05 -1.18 16.91
C PRO A 17 6.17 -1.04 15.39
N VAL A 18 7.33 -1.38 14.83
CA VAL A 18 7.60 -1.35 13.39
C VAL A 18 6.53 -2.09 12.57
N PRO A 19 6.05 -3.29 12.96
CA PRO A 19 4.99 -3.97 12.22
C PRO A 19 3.68 -3.18 12.12
N VAL A 20 3.33 -2.43 13.18
CA VAL A 20 2.13 -1.59 13.21
C VAL A 20 2.29 -0.42 12.22
N VAL A 21 3.43 0.26 12.29
CA VAL A 21 3.74 1.37 11.37
C VAL A 21 3.75 0.91 9.92
N ALA A 22 4.42 -0.20 9.64
CA ALA A 22 4.52 -0.76 8.29
C ALA A 22 3.14 -1.17 7.75
N THR A 23 2.32 -1.84 8.56
CA THR A 23 0.96 -2.25 8.17
C THR A 23 0.08 -1.04 7.86
N ILE A 24 0.11 0.00 8.70
CA ILE A 24 -0.65 1.23 8.46
C ILE A 24 -0.18 1.88 7.16
N ALA A 25 1.12 1.98 6.92
CA ALA A 25 1.66 2.52 5.68
C ALA A 25 1.19 1.72 4.46
N MET A 26 1.27 0.38 4.50
CA MET A 26 0.81 -0.49 3.41
C MET A 26 -0.68 -0.30 3.11
N VAL A 27 -1.53 -0.20 4.15
CA VAL A 27 -2.97 0.02 3.99
C VAL A 27 -3.24 1.39 3.36
N CYS A 28 -2.58 2.45 3.84
CA CYS A 28 -2.70 3.78 3.27
C CYS A 28 -2.26 3.81 1.80
N LEU A 29 -1.16 3.13 1.48
CA LEU A 29 -0.62 3.08 0.13
C LEU A 29 -1.53 2.30 -0.81
N ALA A 30 -2.05 1.15 -0.39
CA ALA A 30 -3.03 0.39 -1.16
C ALA A 30 -4.32 1.18 -1.41
N ALA A 31 -4.81 1.92 -0.42
CA ALA A 31 -5.99 2.77 -0.56
C ALA A 31 -5.76 3.94 -1.53
N LEU A 32 -4.59 4.60 -1.44
CA LEU A 32 -4.22 5.66 -2.37
C LEU A 32 -4.05 5.14 -3.79
N ASP A 33 -3.45 3.95 -3.95
CA ASP A 33 -3.25 3.34 -5.26
C ASP A 33 -4.60 3.01 -5.91
N LEU A 34 -5.51 2.39 -5.15
CA LEU A 34 -6.88 2.13 -5.59
C LEU A 34 -7.60 3.42 -6.00
N LEU A 35 -7.54 4.47 -5.17
CA LEU A 35 -8.18 5.75 -5.46
C LEU A 35 -7.60 6.40 -6.74
N GLY A 36 -6.27 6.37 -6.89
CA GLY A 36 -5.60 6.85 -8.09
C GLY A 36 -6.01 6.08 -9.34
N ALA A 37 -6.14 4.76 -9.25
CA ALA A 37 -6.62 3.91 -10.34
C ALA A 37 -8.07 4.21 -10.73
N LEU A 38 -8.95 4.50 -9.76
CA LEU A 38 -10.34 4.89 -10.04
C LEU A 38 -10.41 6.22 -10.79
N PHE A 39 -9.63 7.22 -10.40
CA PHE A 39 -9.54 8.49 -11.13
C PHE A 39 -8.92 8.32 -12.52
N ALA A 40 -7.90 7.46 -12.65
CA ALA A 40 -7.30 7.15 -13.94
C ALA A 40 -8.33 6.50 -14.89
N LYS A 41 -9.16 5.58 -14.37
CA LYS A 41 -10.26 4.97 -15.13
C LYS A 41 -11.29 6.01 -15.58
N GLU A 42 -11.75 6.86 -14.67
CA GLU A 42 -12.70 7.94 -14.97
C GLU A 42 -12.15 8.91 -16.03
N TRP A 43 -10.85 9.23 -15.98
CA TRP A 43 -10.20 10.03 -17.01
C TRP A 43 -10.13 9.30 -18.36
N ALA A 44 -9.81 8.01 -18.36
CA ALA A 44 -9.73 7.21 -19.57
C ALA A 44 -11.09 7.08 -20.28
N ASP A 45 -12.17 6.90 -19.52
CA ASP A 45 -13.51 6.72 -20.05
C ASP A 45 -14.15 8.06 -20.47
N ASN A 46 -14.01 9.11 -19.65
CA ASN A 46 -14.75 10.37 -19.82
C ASN A 46 -13.89 11.58 -20.24
N GLY A 47 -12.56 11.43 -20.34
CA GLY A 47 -11.64 12.53 -20.67
C GLY A 47 -11.61 13.66 -19.63
N SER A 48 -12.10 13.39 -18.41
CA SER A 48 -12.30 14.40 -17.37
C SER A 48 -10.97 14.98 -16.87
N LEU A 49 -10.75 16.29 -17.08
CA LEU A 49 -9.57 16.99 -16.56
C LEU A 49 -9.49 16.94 -15.03
N ARG A 50 -10.64 16.95 -14.35
CA ARG A 50 -10.70 16.81 -12.89
C ARG A 50 -10.17 15.45 -12.45
N ALA A 51 -10.56 14.38 -13.14
CA ALA A 51 -10.08 13.03 -12.86
C ALA A 51 -8.57 12.90 -13.13
N LEU A 52 -8.06 13.52 -14.20
CA LEU A 52 -6.62 13.60 -14.46
C LEU A 52 -5.87 14.28 -13.31
N VAL A 53 -6.31 15.48 -12.90
CA VAL A 53 -5.61 16.25 -11.86
C VAL A 53 -5.68 15.55 -10.51
N LEU A 54 -6.84 15.01 -10.14
CA LEU A 54 -7.02 14.28 -8.89
C LEU A 54 -6.21 12.98 -8.88
N GLY A 55 -6.24 12.19 -9.96
CA GLY A 55 -5.44 10.97 -10.08
C GLY A 55 -3.94 11.26 -9.97
N ALA A 56 -3.44 12.26 -10.71
CA ALA A 56 -2.04 12.67 -10.60
C ALA A 56 -1.66 13.12 -9.18
N ALA A 57 -2.51 13.92 -8.54
CA ALA A 57 -2.29 14.35 -7.15
C ALA A 57 -2.30 13.17 -6.17
N THR A 58 -3.15 12.17 -6.37
CA THR A 58 -3.19 10.94 -5.57
C THR A 58 -1.90 10.13 -5.71
N PHE A 59 -1.36 9.99 -6.92
CA PHE A 59 -0.07 9.31 -7.12
C PHE A 59 1.12 10.07 -6.53
N LEU A 60 1.10 11.41 -6.57
CA LEU A 60 2.11 12.22 -5.87
C LEU A 60 2.01 12.04 -4.35
N LEU A 61 0.80 12.00 -3.81
CA LEU A 61 0.57 11.75 -2.38
C LEU A 61 1.03 10.34 -1.99
N LEU A 62 0.73 9.34 -2.81
CA LEU A 62 1.19 7.96 -2.65
C LEU A 62 2.72 7.92 -2.59
N PHE A 63 3.40 8.58 -3.53
CA PHE A 63 4.85 8.66 -3.53
C PHE A 63 5.40 9.29 -2.23
N TRP A 64 4.76 10.36 -1.74
CA TRP A 64 5.17 11.01 -0.49
C TRP A 64 4.98 10.12 0.75
N VAL A 65 3.85 9.39 0.83
CA VAL A 65 3.61 8.40 1.90
C VAL A 65 4.61 7.26 1.80
N TYR A 66 4.92 6.80 0.59
CA TYR A 66 5.88 5.73 0.35
C TYR A 66 7.28 6.14 0.80
N ALA A 67 7.78 7.28 0.35
CA ALA A 67 9.06 7.84 0.78
C ALA A 67 9.13 8.03 2.30
N SER A 68 8.01 8.42 2.93
CA SER A 68 7.92 8.54 4.39
C SER A 68 8.01 7.17 5.08
N SER A 69 7.37 6.13 4.54
CA SER A 69 7.37 4.77 5.11
C SER A 69 8.74 4.09 5.07
N LEU A 70 9.56 4.39 4.06
CA LEU A 70 10.92 3.85 3.91
C LEU A 70 11.89 4.29 5.02
N ARG A 71 11.51 5.28 5.82
CA ARG A 71 12.26 5.66 7.03
C ARG A 71 12.11 4.67 8.18
N TYR A 72 11.07 3.84 8.13
CA TYR A 72 10.65 2.98 9.24
C TYR A 72 10.65 1.50 8.88
N ALA A 73 10.58 1.17 7.59
CA ALA A 73 10.44 -0.19 7.10
C ALA A 73 11.26 -0.41 5.82
N GLU A 74 11.63 -1.66 5.58
CA GLU A 74 12.36 -2.05 4.38
C GLU A 74 11.54 -1.82 3.10
N LEU A 75 12.23 -1.42 2.02
CA LEU A 75 11.65 -1.21 0.69
C LEU A 75 10.81 -2.42 0.25
N ALA A 76 11.42 -3.61 0.25
CA ALA A 76 10.77 -4.83 -0.21
C ALA A 76 9.51 -5.17 0.59
N LEU A 77 9.56 -4.98 1.91
CA LEU A 77 8.45 -5.25 2.82
C LEU A 77 7.25 -4.35 2.52
N VAL A 78 7.48 -3.03 2.38
CA VAL A 78 6.43 -2.06 2.08
C VAL A 78 5.85 -2.26 0.68
N THR A 79 6.71 -2.40 -0.34
CA THR A 79 6.26 -2.56 -1.74
C THR A 79 5.44 -3.83 -1.90
N MET A 80 5.92 -4.98 -1.43
CA MET A 80 5.15 -6.22 -1.52
C MET A 80 3.86 -6.13 -0.71
N GLY A 81 3.92 -5.55 0.48
CA GLY A 81 2.79 -5.44 1.38
C GLY A 81 1.61 -4.68 0.79
N TRP A 82 1.83 -3.47 0.27
CA TRP A 82 0.71 -2.74 -0.34
C TRP A 82 0.19 -3.48 -1.58
N VAL A 83 1.05 -4.13 -2.37
CA VAL A 83 0.67 -4.78 -3.64
C VAL A 83 -0.22 -5.97 -3.36
N VAL A 84 0.11 -6.75 -2.33
CA VAL A 84 -0.73 -7.83 -1.83
C VAL A 84 -2.07 -7.29 -1.33
N LEU A 85 -2.07 -6.24 -0.50
CA LEU A 85 -3.31 -5.67 0.03
C LEU A 85 -4.20 -5.11 -1.08
N LEU A 86 -3.63 -4.43 -2.07
CA LEU A 86 -4.34 -3.91 -3.22
C LEU A 86 -4.97 -5.04 -4.04
N GLN A 87 -4.21 -6.10 -4.35
CA GLN A 87 -4.72 -7.26 -5.10
C GLN A 87 -5.91 -7.91 -4.38
N VAL A 88 -5.78 -8.12 -3.07
CA VAL A 88 -6.87 -8.69 -2.27
C VAL A 88 -8.05 -7.73 -2.21
N GLY A 89 -7.81 -6.43 -2.02
CA GLY A 89 -8.86 -5.41 -2.00
C GLY A 89 -9.64 -5.33 -3.31
N LEU A 90 -8.96 -5.36 -4.46
CA LEU A 90 -9.59 -5.41 -5.78
C LEU A 90 -10.42 -6.67 -5.96
N LEU A 91 -9.89 -7.83 -5.53
CA LEU A 91 -10.62 -9.09 -5.57
C LEU A 91 -11.91 -9.04 -4.75
N MET A 92 -11.87 -8.38 -3.59
CA MET A 92 -13.06 -8.15 -2.76
C MET A 92 -14.05 -7.24 -3.50
N ILE A 93 -13.59 -6.15 -4.12
CA ILE A 93 -14.44 -5.25 -4.92
C ILE A 93 -15.11 -6.01 -6.06
N ASP A 94 -14.36 -6.82 -6.82
CA ASP A 94 -14.89 -7.66 -7.90
C ASP A 94 -15.98 -8.62 -7.40
N ARG A 95 -15.75 -9.23 -6.23
CA ARG A 95 -16.71 -10.15 -5.62
C ARG A 95 -17.99 -9.45 -5.14
N TRP A 96 -17.87 -8.27 -4.52
CA TRP A 96 -19.00 -7.57 -3.90
C TRP A 96 -19.79 -6.68 -4.87
N PHE A 97 -19.11 -5.92 -5.72
CA PHE A 97 -19.75 -4.95 -6.63
C PHE A 97 -20.09 -5.56 -7.99
N TYR A 98 -19.26 -6.49 -8.48
CA TYR A 98 -19.42 -7.07 -9.81
C TYR A 98 -19.92 -8.53 -9.79
N GLY A 99 -20.12 -9.10 -8.60
CA GLY A 99 -20.69 -10.45 -8.42
C GLY A 99 -19.81 -11.57 -8.95
N VAL A 100 -18.51 -11.33 -9.13
CA VAL A 100 -17.57 -12.32 -9.70
C VAL A 100 -17.43 -13.50 -8.74
N GLU A 101 -17.82 -14.69 -9.18
CA GLU A 101 -17.60 -15.91 -8.40
C GLU A 101 -16.15 -16.39 -8.53
N LEU A 102 -15.50 -16.59 -7.39
CA LEU A 102 -14.13 -17.05 -7.31
C LEU A 102 -14.12 -18.54 -6.96
N PRO A 103 -13.56 -19.40 -7.82
CA PRO A 103 -13.35 -20.80 -7.51
C PRO A 103 -12.57 -20.96 -6.20
N THR A 104 -12.85 -22.02 -5.45
CA THR A 104 -12.22 -22.29 -4.14
C THR A 104 -10.69 -22.23 -4.18
N GLY A 105 -10.08 -22.69 -5.28
CA GLY A 105 -8.62 -22.62 -5.46
C GLY A 105 -8.05 -21.18 -5.43
N LYS A 106 -8.79 -20.18 -5.93
CA LYS A 106 -8.34 -18.78 -5.87
C LYS A 106 -8.39 -18.23 -4.44
N TRP A 107 -9.38 -18.63 -3.65
CA TRP A 107 -9.44 -18.27 -2.22
C TRP A 107 -8.29 -18.88 -1.41
N VAL A 108 -7.89 -20.11 -1.73
CA VAL A 108 -6.70 -20.73 -1.13
C VAL A 108 -5.45 -19.92 -1.47
N ALA A 109 -5.29 -19.49 -2.73
CA ALA A 109 -4.16 -18.65 -3.12
C ALA A 109 -4.13 -17.31 -2.37
N VAL A 110 -5.27 -16.65 -2.22
CA VAL A 110 -5.41 -15.41 -1.43
C VAL A 110 -4.96 -15.64 0.02
N ALA A 111 -5.44 -16.72 0.65
CA ALA A 111 -5.06 -17.05 2.01
C ALA A 111 -3.55 -17.29 2.15
N VAL A 112 -2.95 -18.04 1.20
CA VAL A 112 -1.50 -18.30 1.18
C VAL A 112 -0.71 -17.00 1.07
N VAL A 113 -1.09 -16.10 0.17
CA VAL A 113 -0.40 -14.82 -0.02
C VAL A 113 -0.53 -13.93 1.22
N LEU A 114 -1.70 -13.88 1.87
CA LEU A 114 -1.90 -13.14 3.11
C LEU A 114 -1.07 -13.70 4.26
N VAL A 115 -0.98 -15.03 4.39
CA VAL A 115 -0.13 -15.67 5.40
C VAL A 115 1.35 -15.38 5.15
N ALA A 116 1.80 -15.50 3.89
CA ALA A 116 3.16 -15.16 3.52
C ALA A 116 3.49 -13.68 3.81
N GLN A 117 2.56 -12.77 3.50
CA GLN A 117 2.72 -11.35 3.79
C GLN A 117 2.76 -11.08 5.30
N GLY A 118 1.89 -11.72 6.08
CA GLY A 118 1.91 -11.62 7.54
C GLY A 118 3.23 -12.12 8.14
N TYR A 119 3.78 -13.21 7.60
CA TYR A 119 5.10 -13.69 7.98
C TYR A 119 6.19 -12.66 7.69
N LEU A 120 6.20 -12.05 6.50
CA LEU A 120 7.18 -11.01 6.16
C LEU A 120 7.10 -9.77 7.08
N VAL A 121 5.90 -9.43 7.55
CA VAL A 121 5.69 -8.29 8.46
C VAL A 121 6.12 -8.59 9.89
N LEU A 122 5.94 -9.83 10.35
CA LEU A 122 6.20 -10.24 11.73
C LEU A 122 7.58 -10.88 11.93
N ALA A 123 8.21 -11.38 10.86
CA ALA A 123 9.55 -11.94 10.94
C ALA A 123 10.55 -10.84 11.37
N PRO A 124 11.53 -11.17 12.23
CA PRO A 124 12.56 -10.22 12.62
C PRO A 124 13.29 -9.69 11.39
N SER A 125 13.40 -8.37 11.25
CA SER A 125 14.24 -7.76 10.23
C SER A 125 15.70 -8.18 10.46
N ALA A 126 16.44 -8.42 9.37
CA ALA A 126 17.80 -8.97 9.43
C ALA A 126 18.76 -8.13 10.32
N GLU A 127 18.48 -6.84 10.49
CA GLU A 127 19.24 -5.93 11.35
C GLU A 127 19.12 -6.24 12.85
N GLN A 128 18.00 -6.83 13.30
CA GLN A 128 17.85 -7.31 14.69
C GLN A 128 18.56 -8.65 14.93
N ALA A 129 18.79 -9.45 13.89
CA ALA A 129 19.37 -10.79 14.01
C ALA A 129 20.89 -10.78 14.22
N ILE A 130 21.59 -9.68 13.88
CA ILE A 130 23.05 -9.54 14.03
C ILE A 130 23.44 -8.96 15.40
N GLY A 131 22.46 -8.39 16.13
CA GLY A 131 22.67 -7.78 17.46
C GLY A 131 22.24 -8.63 18.66
N ALA A 132 21.92 -9.91 18.46
CA ALA A 132 21.52 -10.87 19.49
C ALA A 132 22.62 -11.90 19.78
#